data_AF-H3A2D8-F1
#
_entry.id   AF-H3A2D8-F1
#
_cell.length_a   1.000
_cell.length_b   1.000
_cell.length_c   1.000
_cell.angle_alpha   90.00
_cell.angle_beta   90.00
_cell.angle_gamma   90.00
#
_symmetry.space_group_name_H-M   'P 1'
#
loop_
_entity.id
_entity.type
_entity.pdbx_description
1 polymer ?
#
loop_
_entity_poly.entity_id
_entity_poly.type
_entity_poly.pdbx_seq_one_letter_code
_entity_poly.pdbx_strand_id
1 'polypeptide(L)'
;MLIFFLLCQTLEAWTCPPSCNCTSTIIFCCSSGQYLVSPITGHENTSSLILNLCGHIEINSDSLQNFTFLEELIFNKTTVISISAYAFSALYSLRTLVLADANLSDATIDQNAFTGLKIKKLCLRNNQLHRVNWRLFAELLDLEDLNLSGNDIAFIEDQAFSKLFNLRILNLDNNHLKTLTPFWFGRQPQSNSSMKISLFGNEFSCECRYRGIQHAENEWFIESILTNHTLCFLDGNATECSSPQLTQVYQEVHTKEHMPLALPCVASGFPPPKIRWFLPSGVNVFDSPVPPFSNRNGTLTVDSMEITFKGLYACMATNIEGSAIGLYKLNVI
;
A
#
# COMPACT_ATOMS: atom_id res chain seq x y z
N MET A 1 23.33 2.60 63.23
CA MET A 1 22.36 3.64 62.82
C MET A 1 22.64 3.95 61.35
N LEU A 2 21.99 3.21 60.44
CA LEU A 2 22.14 3.35 59.00
C LEU A 2 21.07 4.34 58.52
N ILE A 3 21.50 5.50 58.04
CA ILE A 3 20.63 6.50 57.41
C ILE A 3 20.51 6.10 55.94
N PHE A 4 19.32 5.63 55.55
CA PHE A 4 18.93 5.49 54.16
C PHE A 4 18.78 6.88 53.54
N PHE A 5 19.67 7.24 52.61
CA PHE A 5 19.41 8.33 51.67
C PHE A 5 18.36 7.85 50.67
N LEU A 6 17.09 8.21 50.90
CA LEU A 6 16.09 8.25 49.85
C LEU A 6 16.52 9.36 48.87
N LEU A 7 17.10 8.95 47.74
CA LEU A 7 17.17 9.79 46.55
C LEU A 7 15.72 10.06 46.13
N CYS A 8 15.22 11.23 46.53
CA CYS A 8 14.03 11.83 45.95
C CYS A 8 14.39 12.15 44.49
N GLN A 9 14.08 11.22 43.58
CA GLN A 9 13.95 11.56 42.17
C GLN A 9 12.82 12.59 42.10
N THR A 10 13.17 13.84 41.90
CA THR A 10 12.22 14.87 41.53
C THR A 10 11.52 14.39 40.27
N LEU A 11 10.21 14.09 40.34
CA LEU A 11 9.40 14.01 39.12
C LEU A 11 9.61 15.35 38.41
N GLU A 12 10.34 15.35 37.30
CA GLU A 12 10.39 16.53 36.44
C GLU A 12 8.97 16.83 36.01
N ALA A 13 8.47 18.02 36.36
CA ALA A 13 7.16 18.46 35.94
C ALA A 13 7.15 18.50 34.41
N TRP A 14 6.21 17.78 33.80
CA TRP A 14 6.05 17.78 32.34
C TRP A 14 5.88 19.21 31.82
N THR A 15 6.54 19.52 30.70
CA THR A 15 6.44 20.81 30.04
C THR A 15 5.90 20.62 28.62
N CYS A 16 5.14 21.61 28.15
CA CYS A 16 4.61 21.59 26.79
C CYS A 16 5.77 21.51 25.78
N PRO A 17 5.73 20.59 24.79
CA PRO A 17 6.82 20.42 23.85
C PRO A 17 7.14 21.72 23.09
N PRO A 18 8.42 21.95 22.72
CA PRO A 18 8.81 23.08 21.89
C PRO A 18 8.04 23.10 20.57
N SER A 19 7.74 24.30 20.07
CA SER A 19 6.94 24.49 18.85
C SER A 19 5.48 24.02 18.97
N CYS A 20 5.01 23.73 20.18
CA CYS A 20 3.63 23.34 20.46
C CYS A 20 2.93 24.32 21.42
N ASN A 21 1.60 24.33 21.32
CA ASN A 21 0.69 25.00 22.23
C ASN A 21 -0.20 23.92 22.88
N CYS A 22 -0.17 23.85 24.20
CA CYS A 22 -0.88 22.84 24.97
C CYS A 22 -2.05 23.49 25.71
N THR A 23 -3.27 23.05 25.42
CA THR A 23 -4.51 23.60 25.98
C THR A 23 -5.40 22.50 26.52
N SER A 24 -5.63 22.48 27.84
CA SER A 24 -6.45 21.46 28.52
C SER A 24 -5.97 20.02 28.22
N THR A 25 -6.54 19.38 27.20
CA THR A 25 -6.26 18.01 26.77
C THR A 25 -5.71 17.92 25.33
N ILE A 26 -5.50 19.05 24.66
CA ILE A 26 -5.08 19.09 23.25
C ILE A 26 -3.70 19.70 23.13
N ILE A 27 -2.85 19.04 22.35
CA ILE A 27 -1.53 19.55 21.96
C ILE A 27 -1.57 19.88 20.47
N PHE A 28 -1.34 21.14 20.14
CA PHE A 28 -1.24 21.63 18.76
C PHE A 28 0.20 22.04 18.46
N CYS A 29 0.83 21.48 17.43
CA CYS A 29 2.21 21.82 17.08
C CYS A 29 2.34 22.43 15.68
N CYS A 30 3.40 23.22 15.51
CA CYS A 30 3.93 23.73 14.24
C CYS A 30 3.00 24.66 13.44
N SER A 31 2.00 25.27 14.08
CA SER A 31 1.08 26.22 13.43
C SER A 31 1.75 27.42 12.76
N SER A 32 3.03 27.69 13.07
CA SER A 32 3.87 28.74 12.48
C SER A 32 5.02 28.24 11.59
N GLY A 33 5.00 26.97 11.14
CA GLY A 33 6.04 26.40 10.26
C GLY A 33 7.39 26.14 10.96
N GLN A 34 7.38 25.96 12.28
CA GLN A 34 8.56 25.61 13.06
C GLN A 34 8.87 24.10 12.96
N TYR A 35 10.15 23.75 13.05
CA TYR A 35 10.59 22.35 13.07
C TYR A 35 10.16 21.68 14.38
N LEU A 36 9.66 20.46 14.24
CA LEU A 36 9.29 19.61 15.35
C LEU A 36 10.54 18.97 15.96
N VAL A 37 10.63 18.95 17.29
CA VAL A 37 11.66 18.19 18.00
C VAL A 37 11.07 16.83 18.38
N SER A 38 11.75 15.77 17.98
CA SER A 38 11.43 14.38 18.35
C SER A 38 12.34 13.96 19.53
N PRO A 39 11.83 13.24 20.54
CA PRO A 39 10.47 12.71 20.66
C PRO A 39 9.45 13.76 21.13
N ILE A 40 8.20 13.63 20.66
CA ILE A 40 7.09 14.41 21.23
C ILE A 40 6.59 13.67 22.46
N THR A 41 6.54 14.36 23.59
CA THR A 41 6.09 13.79 24.87
C THR A 41 4.73 14.35 25.27
N GLY A 42 3.74 13.47 25.40
CA GLY A 42 2.41 13.79 25.91
C GLY A 42 2.34 13.87 27.44
N HIS A 43 1.18 14.30 27.92
CA HIS A 43 0.79 14.28 29.33
C HIS A 43 -0.41 13.34 29.54
N GLU A 44 -0.61 12.84 30.76
CA GLU A 44 -1.64 11.82 31.08
C GLU A 44 -3.08 12.22 30.72
N ASN A 45 -3.37 13.52 30.62
CA ASN A 45 -4.69 14.04 30.25
C ASN A 45 -4.83 14.36 28.74
N THR A 46 -3.83 14.05 27.92
CA THR A 46 -3.83 14.42 26.51
C THR A 46 -4.75 13.50 25.72
N SER A 47 -5.82 14.06 25.16
CA SER A 47 -6.80 13.35 24.32
C SER A 47 -6.54 13.52 22.83
N SER A 48 -5.95 14.64 22.40
CA SER A 48 -5.71 14.94 20.98
C SER A 48 -4.33 15.54 20.74
N LEU A 49 -3.62 15.05 19.73
CA LEU A 49 -2.36 15.58 19.24
C LEU A 49 -2.51 15.94 17.77
N ILE A 50 -2.26 17.20 17.44
CA ILE A 50 -2.48 17.76 16.11
C ILE A 50 -1.19 18.41 15.63
N LEU A 51 -0.61 17.84 14.58
CA LEU A 51 0.61 18.28 13.91
C LEU A 51 0.24 18.83 12.54
N ASN A 52 0.45 20.13 12.33
CA ASN A 52 0.07 20.80 11.09
C ASN A 52 1.24 21.61 10.54
N LEU A 53 1.64 21.35 9.30
CA LEU A 53 2.77 22.04 8.65
C LEU A 53 4.10 21.93 9.42
N CYS A 54 4.40 20.76 10.02
CA CYS A 54 5.61 20.53 10.83
C CYS A 54 6.91 20.32 10.02
N GLY A 55 6.89 20.51 8.70
CA GLY A 55 8.01 20.17 7.83
C GLY A 55 8.08 18.66 7.62
N HIS A 56 8.94 17.96 8.36
CA HIS A 56 9.11 16.51 8.27
C HIS A 56 9.13 15.81 9.63
N ILE A 57 8.74 14.53 9.66
CA ILE A 57 8.81 13.67 10.85
C ILE A 57 9.08 12.22 10.46
N GLU A 58 9.85 11.52 11.28
CA GLU A 58 9.95 10.06 11.26
C GLU A 58 9.11 9.49 12.40
N ILE A 59 8.24 8.52 12.09
CA ILE A 59 7.34 7.91 13.07
C ILE A 59 7.84 6.51 13.40
N ASN A 60 8.30 6.35 14.64
CA ASN A 60 8.71 5.07 15.23
C ASN A 60 8.18 4.98 16.67
N SER A 61 8.42 3.84 17.35
CA SER A 61 7.94 3.61 18.72
C SER A 61 8.38 4.65 19.74
N ASP A 62 9.50 5.33 19.48
CA ASP A 62 10.11 6.28 20.41
C ASP A 62 9.71 7.72 20.10
N SER A 63 9.20 8.00 18.89
CA SER A 63 8.85 9.34 18.42
C SER A 63 7.65 9.98 19.14
N LEU A 64 6.75 9.15 19.70
CA LEU A 64 5.53 9.55 20.41
C LEU A 64 5.50 8.89 21.78
N GLN A 65 5.85 9.64 22.83
CA GLN A 65 5.97 9.12 24.19
C GLN A 65 4.86 9.66 25.10
N ASN A 66 4.44 8.89 26.10
CA ASN A 66 3.48 9.30 27.13
C ASN A 66 2.09 9.73 26.59
N PHE A 67 1.64 9.08 25.50
CA PHE A 67 0.32 9.30 24.88
C PHE A 67 -0.66 8.13 25.13
N THR A 68 -0.68 7.58 26.35
CA THR A 68 -1.47 6.37 26.68
C THR A 68 -2.98 6.58 26.59
N PHE A 69 -3.45 7.82 26.82
CA PHE A 69 -4.85 8.22 26.77
C PHE A 69 -5.23 8.98 25.49
N LEU A 70 -4.31 9.05 24.52
CA LEU A 70 -4.55 9.76 23.27
C LEU A 70 -5.65 9.06 22.47
N GLU A 71 -6.72 9.77 22.14
CA GLU A 71 -7.85 9.26 21.37
C GLU A 71 -7.76 9.66 19.89
N GLU A 72 -7.13 10.80 19.61
CA GLU A 72 -7.03 11.37 18.27
C GLU A 72 -5.61 11.85 17.95
N LEU A 73 -5.06 11.37 16.84
CA LEU A 73 -3.75 11.74 16.32
C LEU A 73 -3.89 12.22 14.88
N ILE A 74 -3.55 13.48 14.64
CA ILE A 74 -3.72 14.13 13.34
C ILE A 74 -2.38 14.68 12.84
N PHE A 75 -1.96 14.20 11.69
CA PHE A 75 -0.93 14.81 10.86
C PHE A 75 -1.61 15.41 9.62
N ASN A 76 -1.42 16.70 9.42
CA ASN A 76 -1.93 17.41 8.25
C ASN A 76 -0.77 18.19 7.60
N LYS A 77 -0.58 18.01 6.29
CA LYS A 77 0.46 18.72 5.53
C LYS A 77 1.85 18.64 6.19
N THR A 78 2.17 17.49 6.76
CA THR A 78 3.46 17.20 7.41
C THR A 78 4.08 16.03 6.69
N THR A 79 5.28 16.20 6.15
CA THR A 79 5.97 15.14 5.40
C THR A 79 6.41 14.04 6.34
N VAL A 80 5.83 12.85 6.22
CA VAL A 80 6.26 11.68 6.98
C VAL A 80 7.33 10.96 6.17
N ILE A 81 8.56 10.92 6.68
CA ILE A 81 9.70 10.31 6.00
C ILE A 81 9.53 8.79 5.96
N SER A 82 9.19 8.21 7.11
CA SER A 82 8.92 6.79 7.25
C SER A 82 8.07 6.50 8.49
N ILE A 83 7.34 5.40 8.43
CA ILE A 83 6.61 4.81 9.56
C ILE A 83 7.17 3.40 9.79
N SER A 84 7.86 3.22 10.91
CA SER A 84 8.44 1.92 11.29
C SER A 84 7.38 0.91 11.72
N ALA A 85 7.75 -0.37 11.73
CA ALA A 85 6.91 -1.43 12.30
C ALA A 85 6.51 -1.09 13.74
N TYR A 86 5.25 -1.34 14.10
CA TYR A 86 4.70 -1.14 15.45
C TYR A 86 4.80 0.30 16.00
N ALA A 87 4.98 1.30 15.12
CA ALA A 87 5.24 2.69 15.52
C ALA A 87 4.17 3.28 16.46
N PHE A 88 2.93 2.81 16.37
CA PHE A 88 1.80 3.31 17.18
C PHE A 88 1.35 2.34 18.28
N SER A 89 2.10 1.27 18.54
CA SER A 89 1.68 0.18 19.45
C SER A 89 1.46 0.61 20.90
N ALA A 90 2.03 1.73 21.33
CA ALA A 90 1.84 2.31 22.66
C ALA A 90 0.56 3.17 22.80
N LEU A 91 -0.12 3.48 21.69
CA LEU A 91 -1.29 4.37 21.66
C LEU A 91 -2.59 3.59 21.91
N TYR A 92 -2.70 2.96 23.08
CA TYR A 92 -3.75 1.99 23.39
C TYR A 92 -5.19 2.52 23.33
N SER A 93 -5.37 3.83 23.56
CA SER A 93 -6.68 4.49 23.59
C SER A 93 -7.06 5.12 22.24
N LEU A 94 -6.17 5.04 21.24
CA LEU A 94 -6.35 5.75 19.98
C LEU A 94 -7.58 5.23 19.24
N ARG A 95 -8.43 6.15 18.79
CA ARG A 95 -9.64 5.85 18.02
C ARG A 95 -9.55 6.39 16.60
N THR A 96 -8.90 7.53 16.42
CA THR A 96 -8.81 8.23 15.14
C THR A 96 -7.36 8.53 14.81
N LEU A 97 -6.90 8.01 13.67
CA LEU A 97 -5.59 8.33 13.10
C LEU A 97 -5.79 9.00 11.74
N VAL A 98 -5.29 10.22 11.60
CA VAL A 98 -5.31 10.98 10.34
C VAL A 98 -3.87 11.26 9.93
N LEU A 99 -3.50 10.77 8.76
CA LEU A 99 -2.22 10.94 8.10
C LEU A 99 -2.48 11.47 6.68
N ALA A 100 -3.03 12.69 6.60
CA ALA A 100 -3.49 13.28 5.36
C ALA A 100 -2.46 14.25 4.79
N ASP A 101 -2.29 14.25 3.46
CA ASP A 101 -1.37 15.16 2.77
C ASP A 101 0.08 15.02 3.31
N ALA A 102 0.53 13.79 3.54
CA ALA A 102 1.75 13.46 4.28
C ALA A 102 2.90 12.88 3.43
N ASN A 103 2.72 12.81 2.10
CA ASN A 103 3.69 12.27 1.14
C ASN A 103 4.04 10.78 1.41
N LEU A 104 3.09 10.03 1.96
CA LEU A 104 3.28 8.60 2.21
C LEU A 104 3.21 7.81 0.91
N SER A 105 4.16 6.91 0.68
CA SER A 105 4.13 5.90 -0.39
C SER A 105 4.34 4.49 0.17
N ASP A 106 4.15 3.47 -0.66
CA ASP A 106 4.36 2.06 -0.30
C ASP A 106 5.72 1.78 0.35
N ALA A 107 6.75 2.55 -0.03
CA ALA A 107 8.11 2.41 0.50
C ALA A 107 8.33 3.11 1.86
N THR A 108 7.46 4.06 2.20
CA THR A 108 7.58 4.83 3.46
C THR A 108 6.88 4.16 4.63
N ILE A 109 5.95 3.23 4.38
CA ILE A 109 5.16 2.58 5.43
C ILE A 109 5.60 1.12 5.56
N ASP A 110 6.11 0.73 6.73
CA ASP A 110 6.35 -0.67 7.03
C ASP A 110 5.03 -1.48 7.01
N GLN A 111 5.07 -2.72 6.55
CA GLN A 111 3.88 -3.57 6.46
C GLN A 111 3.22 -3.88 7.81
N ASN A 112 3.93 -3.66 8.92
CA ASN A 112 3.43 -3.81 10.28
C ASN A 112 3.32 -2.45 11.02
N ALA A 113 3.31 -1.33 10.29
CA ALA A 113 3.26 0.01 10.88
C ALA A 113 2.04 0.22 11.80
N PHE A 114 0.89 -0.34 11.42
CA PHE A 114 -0.38 -0.20 12.15
C PHE A 114 -0.70 -1.39 13.07
N THR A 115 0.22 -2.34 13.21
CA THR A 115 0.07 -3.54 14.04
C THR A 115 -0.07 -3.17 15.52
N GLY A 116 -1.02 -3.80 16.21
CA GLY A 116 -1.36 -3.48 17.61
C GLY A 116 -2.32 -2.29 17.83
N LEU A 117 -2.69 -1.52 16.79
CA LEU A 117 -3.66 -0.44 16.93
C LEU A 117 -5.10 -0.95 17.04
N LYS A 118 -5.90 -0.29 17.88
CA LYS A 118 -7.35 -0.54 18.06
C LYS A 118 -8.20 0.67 17.68
N ILE A 119 -7.93 1.20 16.49
CA ILE A 119 -8.59 2.40 15.95
C ILE A 119 -9.89 2.07 15.23
N LYS A 120 -10.82 3.03 15.22
CA LYS A 120 -12.07 2.99 14.46
C LYS A 120 -11.98 3.72 13.13
N LYS A 121 -11.12 4.73 13.03
CA LYS A 121 -10.98 5.57 11.84
C LYS A 121 -9.53 5.73 11.43
N LEU A 122 -9.25 5.43 10.17
CA LEU A 122 -7.97 5.66 9.53
C LEU A 122 -8.15 6.48 8.26
N CYS A 123 -7.51 7.65 8.21
CA CYS A 123 -7.51 8.50 7.04
C CYS A 123 -6.08 8.65 6.49
N LEU A 124 -5.85 8.13 5.29
CA LEU A 124 -4.60 8.22 4.53
C LEU A 124 -4.82 8.98 3.21
N ARG A 125 -5.79 9.91 3.18
CA ARG A 125 -6.15 10.64 1.97
C ARG A 125 -5.00 11.51 1.46
N ASN A 126 -4.97 11.77 0.16
CA ASN A 126 -3.99 12.66 -0.48
C ASN A 126 -2.53 12.25 -0.20
N ASN A 127 -2.21 10.97 -0.41
CA ASN A 127 -0.86 10.45 -0.34
C ASN A 127 -0.49 9.82 -1.70
N GLN A 128 0.57 9.00 -1.75
CA GLN A 128 1.14 8.39 -2.95
C GLN A 128 1.17 6.86 -2.83
N LEU A 129 0.14 6.27 -2.22
CA LEU A 129 0.03 4.81 -2.13
C LEU A 129 -0.32 4.25 -3.50
N HIS A 130 0.45 3.29 -3.99
CA HIS A 130 0.25 2.70 -5.33
C HIS A 130 -0.51 1.37 -5.27
N ARG A 131 -0.43 0.68 -4.13
CA ARG A 131 -1.12 -0.59 -3.91
C ARG A 131 -1.59 -0.76 -2.48
N VAL A 132 -2.63 -1.57 -2.30
CA VAL A 132 -3.05 -2.04 -0.97
C VAL A 132 -2.70 -3.51 -0.81
N ASN A 133 -1.78 -3.80 0.10
CA ASN A 133 -1.36 -5.16 0.44
C ASN A 133 -2.18 -5.71 1.61
N TRP A 134 -2.41 -7.03 1.62
CA TRP A 134 -3.22 -7.69 2.65
C TRP A 134 -2.72 -7.57 4.08
N ARG A 135 -1.42 -7.35 4.26
CA ARG A 135 -0.80 -7.28 5.59
C ARG A 135 -1.01 -5.93 6.27
N LEU A 136 -1.06 -4.84 5.49
CA LEU A 136 -0.97 -3.46 6.01
C LEU A 136 -2.08 -3.12 7.02
N PHE A 137 -3.30 -3.61 6.78
CA PHE A 137 -4.47 -3.36 7.63
C PHE A 137 -4.94 -4.61 8.39
N ALA A 138 -4.21 -5.73 8.32
CA ALA A 138 -4.68 -7.03 8.78
C ALA A 138 -5.07 -7.10 10.27
N GLU A 139 -4.47 -6.25 11.11
CA GLU A 139 -4.74 -6.22 12.55
C GLU A 139 -5.69 -5.11 13.00
N LEU A 140 -6.20 -4.28 12.09
CA LEU A 140 -7.15 -3.22 12.41
C LEU A 140 -8.58 -3.77 12.54
N LEU A 141 -8.77 -4.72 13.46
CA LEU A 141 -10.01 -5.51 13.59
C LEU A 141 -11.24 -4.67 13.97
N ASP A 142 -11.01 -3.53 14.62
CA ASP A 142 -12.05 -2.59 15.08
C ASP A 142 -12.33 -1.45 14.09
N LEU A 143 -11.67 -1.45 12.93
CA LEU A 143 -11.77 -0.36 11.95
C LEU A 143 -13.16 -0.30 11.33
N GLU A 144 -13.77 0.89 11.36
CA GLU A 144 -15.11 1.17 10.82
C GLU A 144 -15.05 2.09 9.59
N ASP A 145 -14.07 2.98 9.52
CA ASP A 145 -13.93 4.02 8.48
C ASP A 145 -12.49 4.05 7.96
N LEU A 146 -12.32 3.71 6.68
CA LEU A 146 -11.04 3.72 5.98
C LEU A 146 -11.13 4.66 4.78
N ASN A 147 -10.34 5.73 4.82
CA ASN A 147 -10.25 6.69 3.74
C ASN A 147 -8.87 6.64 3.06
N LEU A 148 -8.86 6.16 1.81
CA LEU A 148 -7.70 6.04 0.92
C LEU A 148 -7.83 6.95 -0.32
N SER A 149 -8.74 7.92 -0.30
CA SER A 149 -9.00 8.78 -1.46
C SER A 149 -7.84 9.68 -1.85
N GLY A 150 -7.73 10.01 -3.14
CA GLY A 150 -6.66 10.89 -3.65
C GLY A 150 -5.27 10.27 -3.51
N ASN A 151 -5.15 8.96 -3.73
CA ASN A 151 -3.87 8.27 -3.81
C ASN A 151 -3.63 7.79 -5.25
N ASP A 152 -2.53 7.06 -5.48
CA ASP A 152 -2.18 6.50 -6.78
C ASP A 152 -2.54 5.01 -6.89
N ILE A 153 -3.56 4.55 -6.15
CA ILE A 153 -3.82 3.11 -5.99
C ILE A 153 -4.31 2.53 -7.31
N ALA A 154 -3.50 1.67 -7.92
CA ALA A 154 -3.84 0.96 -9.16
C ALA A 154 -4.22 -0.52 -8.90
N PHE A 155 -3.81 -1.06 -7.76
CA PHE A 155 -3.99 -2.47 -7.43
C PHE A 155 -4.30 -2.70 -5.94
N ILE A 156 -5.30 -3.53 -5.66
CA ILE A 156 -5.66 -3.98 -4.32
C ILE A 156 -5.58 -5.50 -4.32
N GLU A 157 -4.77 -6.07 -3.44
CA GLU A 157 -4.62 -7.52 -3.33
C GLU A 157 -5.93 -8.20 -2.89
N ASP A 158 -6.13 -9.43 -3.36
CA ASP A 158 -7.18 -10.27 -2.81
C ASP A 158 -6.96 -10.43 -1.29
N GLN A 159 -8.05 -10.39 -0.53
CA GLN A 159 -8.07 -10.43 0.93
C GLN A 159 -7.48 -9.21 1.64
N ALA A 160 -7.19 -8.12 0.91
CA ALA A 160 -6.69 -6.86 1.47
C ALA A 160 -7.44 -6.36 2.72
N PHE A 161 -8.76 -6.55 2.73
CA PHE A 161 -9.67 -6.08 3.76
C PHE A 161 -10.33 -7.23 4.53
N SER A 162 -9.86 -8.47 4.36
CA SER A 162 -10.50 -9.69 4.88
C SER A 162 -10.61 -9.81 6.41
N LYS A 163 -9.86 -8.98 7.15
CA LYS A 163 -9.87 -8.92 8.61
C LYS A 163 -10.65 -7.73 9.16
N LEU A 164 -11.09 -6.82 8.29
CA LEU A 164 -11.78 -5.59 8.67
C LEU A 164 -13.28 -5.87 8.84
N PHE A 165 -13.63 -6.71 9.81
CA PHE A 165 -14.99 -7.20 10.01
C PHE A 165 -16.02 -6.10 10.33
N ASN A 166 -15.53 -5.00 10.92
CA ASN A 166 -16.35 -3.87 11.32
C ASN A 166 -16.39 -2.73 10.29
N LEU A 167 -15.73 -2.89 9.14
CA LEU A 167 -15.61 -1.82 8.15
C LEU A 167 -16.98 -1.48 7.56
N ARG A 168 -17.33 -0.20 7.61
CA ARG A 168 -18.61 0.35 7.10
C ARG A 168 -18.39 1.34 5.99
N ILE A 169 -17.30 2.08 6.02
CA ILE A 169 -16.99 3.10 5.02
C ILE A 169 -15.62 2.82 4.46
N LEU A 170 -15.57 2.63 3.14
CA LEU A 170 -14.34 2.55 2.36
C LEU A 170 -14.39 3.63 1.29
N ASN A 171 -13.53 4.62 1.41
CA ASN A 171 -13.37 5.66 0.39
C ASN A 171 -12.12 5.39 -0.44
N LEU A 172 -12.30 5.10 -1.73
CA LEU A 172 -11.27 4.87 -2.75
C LEU A 172 -11.40 5.88 -3.90
N ASP A 173 -12.08 7.02 -3.69
CA ASP A 173 -12.25 8.05 -4.71
C ASP A 173 -10.90 8.59 -5.19
N ASN A 174 -10.84 8.99 -6.47
CA ASN A 174 -9.69 9.61 -7.11
C ASN A 174 -8.41 8.77 -6.91
N ASN A 175 -8.45 7.55 -7.44
CA ASN A 175 -7.33 6.60 -7.52
C ASN A 175 -7.21 6.09 -8.98
N HIS A 176 -6.36 5.10 -9.22
CA HIS A 176 -6.08 4.55 -10.55
C HIS A 176 -6.62 3.13 -10.74
N LEU A 177 -7.68 2.75 -10.03
CA LEU A 177 -8.25 1.41 -10.13
C LEU A 177 -8.84 1.20 -11.52
N LYS A 178 -8.49 0.07 -12.16
CA LYS A 178 -9.00 -0.33 -13.47
C LYS A 178 -10.07 -1.40 -13.40
N THR A 179 -10.10 -2.15 -12.31
CA THR A 179 -11.04 -3.25 -12.08
C THR A 179 -11.53 -3.24 -10.64
N LEU A 180 -12.60 -3.99 -10.37
CA LEU A 180 -13.18 -4.12 -9.04
C LEU A 180 -13.56 -5.57 -8.75
N THR A 181 -13.44 -6.01 -7.50
CA THR A 181 -13.78 -7.40 -7.13
C THR A 181 -14.15 -7.52 -5.65
N PRO A 182 -15.16 -8.34 -5.29
CA PRO A 182 -15.46 -8.65 -3.89
C PRO A 182 -14.31 -9.43 -3.21
N PHE A 183 -13.37 -10.01 -3.97
CA PHE A 183 -12.26 -10.77 -3.40
C PHE A 183 -11.29 -9.95 -2.55
N TRP A 184 -11.30 -8.62 -2.64
CA TRP A 184 -10.60 -7.74 -1.68
C TRP A 184 -11.01 -8.02 -0.24
N PHE A 185 -12.25 -8.48 -0.01
CA PHE A 185 -12.79 -8.81 1.31
C PHE A 185 -12.67 -10.29 1.66
N GLY A 186 -12.08 -11.11 0.78
CA GLY A 186 -11.99 -12.55 0.94
C GLY A 186 -13.35 -13.25 0.90
N ARG A 187 -13.51 -14.34 1.67
CA ARG A 187 -14.76 -15.11 1.74
C ARG A 187 -15.76 -14.55 2.76
N GLN A 188 -15.63 -13.29 3.13
CA GLN A 188 -16.42 -12.72 4.20
C GLN A 188 -17.86 -12.49 3.72
N PRO A 189 -18.88 -13.09 4.35
CA PRO A 189 -20.24 -12.61 4.18
C PRO A 189 -20.29 -11.29 4.94
N GLN A 190 -20.07 -10.17 4.24
CA GLN A 190 -20.44 -8.85 4.76
C GLN A 190 -21.98 -8.84 4.83
N SER A 191 -22.56 -9.51 5.84
CA SER A 191 -23.99 -9.47 6.14
C SER A 191 -24.41 -8.09 6.68
N ASN A 192 -23.51 -7.10 6.60
CA ASN A 192 -23.71 -5.75 7.07
C ASN A 192 -24.24 -4.93 5.90
N SER A 193 -25.56 -4.84 5.79
CA SER A 193 -26.31 -4.07 4.76
C SER A 193 -26.09 -2.54 4.81
N SER A 194 -25.05 -2.07 5.49
CA SER A 194 -24.71 -0.65 5.66
C SER A 194 -23.34 -0.27 5.13
N MET A 195 -22.59 -1.21 4.54
CA MET A 195 -21.29 -0.91 3.97
C MET A 195 -21.43 0.06 2.77
N LYS A 196 -20.51 1.00 2.67
CA LYS A 196 -20.47 2.03 1.65
C LYS A 196 -19.07 2.11 1.05
N ILE A 197 -19.01 1.90 -0.26
CA ILE A 197 -17.77 1.94 -1.04
C ILE A 197 -17.90 3.07 -2.06
N SER A 198 -17.01 4.06 -1.94
CA SER A 198 -16.92 5.17 -2.90
C SER A 198 -15.74 4.93 -3.84
N LEU A 199 -15.98 5.06 -5.15
CA LEU A 199 -15.03 4.73 -6.22
C LEU A 199 -14.98 5.82 -7.31
N PHE A 200 -15.49 7.01 -7.04
CA PHE A 200 -15.56 8.10 -8.01
C PHE A 200 -14.15 8.49 -8.48
N GLY A 201 -13.99 8.87 -9.75
CA GLY A 201 -12.69 9.35 -10.26
C GLY A 201 -11.62 8.27 -10.45
N ASN A 202 -11.99 7.00 -10.54
CA ASN A 202 -11.12 5.89 -10.96
C ASN A 202 -11.19 5.63 -12.48
N GLU A 203 -10.30 4.77 -13.00
CA GLU A 203 -10.11 4.48 -14.43
C GLU A 203 -10.65 3.09 -14.83
N PHE A 204 -11.87 2.76 -14.40
CA PHE A 204 -12.49 1.46 -14.64
C PHE A 204 -12.57 1.08 -16.13
N SER A 205 -12.11 -0.13 -16.46
CA SER A 205 -12.03 -0.65 -17.82
C SER A 205 -13.04 -1.79 -18.05
N CYS A 206 -13.74 -1.74 -19.18
CA CYS A 206 -14.68 -2.80 -19.60
C CYS A 206 -14.05 -3.85 -20.53
N GLU A 207 -12.73 -3.98 -20.57
CA GLU A 207 -12.04 -4.99 -21.42
C GLU A 207 -12.37 -6.44 -21.03
N CYS A 208 -12.76 -6.67 -19.79
CA CYS A 208 -13.14 -7.97 -19.25
C CYS A 208 -14.24 -7.85 -18.21
N ARG A 209 -14.90 -8.96 -17.91
CA ARG A 209 -15.86 -9.02 -16.81
C ARG A 209 -15.11 -9.09 -15.49
N TYR A 210 -15.41 -8.17 -14.59
CA TYR A 210 -14.82 -8.14 -13.26
C TYR A 210 -15.07 -9.41 -12.44
N ARG A 211 -14.05 -9.75 -11.64
CA ARG A 211 -13.98 -11.02 -10.92
C ARG A 211 -15.06 -11.14 -9.85
N GLY A 212 -15.77 -12.26 -9.78
CA GLY A 212 -16.69 -12.60 -8.68
C GLY A 212 -18.02 -11.84 -8.64
N ILE A 213 -18.26 -10.92 -9.57
CA ILE A 213 -19.39 -9.98 -9.51
C ILE A 213 -20.77 -10.62 -9.73
N GLN A 214 -20.88 -11.60 -10.63
CA GLN A 214 -22.18 -12.20 -10.99
C GLN A 214 -22.62 -13.30 -10.02
N HIS A 215 -21.82 -13.59 -9.00
CA HIS A 215 -22.13 -14.62 -8.01
C HIS A 215 -23.15 -14.08 -7.01
N ALA A 216 -24.23 -14.84 -6.77
CA ALA A 216 -25.31 -14.44 -5.88
C ALA A 216 -24.81 -14.17 -4.44
N GLU A 217 -23.77 -14.88 -3.98
CA GLU A 217 -23.17 -14.60 -2.66
C GLU A 217 -22.49 -13.22 -2.54
N ASN A 218 -22.25 -12.52 -3.65
CA ASN A 218 -21.54 -11.24 -3.71
C ASN A 218 -22.45 -10.05 -4.04
N GLU A 219 -23.77 -10.22 -4.01
CA GLU A 219 -24.75 -9.15 -4.28
C GLU A 219 -24.52 -7.93 -3.37
N TRP A 220 -24.20 -8.17 -2.08
CA TRP A 220 -23.87 -7.15 -1.09
C TRP A 220 -22.79 -6.16 -1.57
N PHE A 221 -21.80 -6.64 -2.33
CA PHE A 221 -20.66 -5.82 -2.75
C PHE A 221 -21.10 -4.79 -3.79
N ILE A 222 -21.96 -5.20 -4.72
CA ILE A 222 -22.51 -4.30 -5.73
C ILE A 222 -23.47 -3.30 -5.09
N GLU A 223 -24.32 -3.73 -4.16
CA GLU A 223 -25.22 -2.85 -3.40
C GLU A 223 -24.48 -1.80 -2.55
N SER A 224 -23.27 -2.13 -2.10
CA SER A 224 -22.44 -1.24 -1.28
C SER A 224 -21.77 -0.12 -2.10
N ILE A 225 -21.70 -0.23 -3.43
CA ILE A 225 -21.03 0.75 -4.29
C ILE A 225 -21.94 1.95 -4.51
N LEU A 226 -21.48 3.13 -4.08
CA LEU A 226 -22.25 4.37 -4.16
C LEU A 226 -22.22 5.04 -5.54
N THR A 227 -21.38 4.56 -6.47
CA THR A 227 -21.09 5.23 -7.73
C THR A 227 -21.87 4.60 -8.88
N ASN A 228 -22.67 5.39 -9.61
CA ASN A 228 -23.53 4.91 -10.71
C ASN A 228 -22.79 4.57 -12.02
N HIS A 229 -21.48 4.82 -12.13
CA HIS A 229 -20.72 4.74 -13.38
C HIS A 229 -19.85 3.49 -13.56
N THR A 230 -19.96 2.47 -12.70
CA THR A 230 -19.22 1.20 -12.82
C THR A 230 -19.85 0.23 -13.84
N LEU A 231 -20.45 0.72 -14.93
CA LEU A 231 -21.43 0.02 -15.77
C LEU A 231 -20.88 -1.02 -16.78
N CYS A 232 -19.75 -1.66 -16.52
CA CYS A 232 -19.23 -2.74 -17.40
C CYS A 232 -19.97 -4.09 -17.23
N PHE A 233 -21.03 -4.15 -16.41
CA PHE A 233 -21.72 -5.36 -15.96
C PHE A 233 -22.52 -6.14 -17.03
N LEU A 234 -22.77 -5.55 -18.21
CA LEU A 234 -23.93 -5.95 -19.03
C LEU A 234 -23.64 -6.93 -20.18
N ASP A 235 -22.38 -7.30 -20.46
CA ASP A 235 -22.12 -8.37 -21.42
C ASP A 235 -21.87 -9.72 -20.71
N GLY A 236 -22.93 -10.51 -20.60
CA GLY A 236 -22.88 -11.86 -20.02
C GLY A 236 -21.90 -12.80 -20.72
N ASN A 237 -21.47 -12.48 -21.95
CA ASN A 237 -20.52 -13.28 -22.72
C ASN A 237 -19.05 -12.87 -22.53
N ALA A 238 -18.76 -11.78 -21.82
CA ALA A 238 -17.39 -11.33 -21.60
C ALA A 238 -16.58 -12.37 -20.81
N THR A 239 -15.27 -12.48 -21.06
CA THR A 239 -14.40 -13.37 -20.25
C THR A 239 -14.06 -12.68 -18.93
N GLU A 240 -14.01 -13.45 -17.83
CA GLU A 240 -13.66 -12.92 -16.52
C GLU A 240 -12.19 -12.50 -16.47
N CYS A 241 -11.90 -11.37 -15.83
CA CYS A 241 -10.55 -10.86 -15.68
C CYS A 241 -9.68 -11.85 -14.87
N SER A 242 -8.40 -11.95 -15.20
CA SER A 242 -7.43 -12.72 -14.43
C SER A 242 -6.05 -12.06 -14.52
N SER A 243 -5.36 -11.97 -13.39
CA SER A 243 -4.01 -11.43 -13.33
C SER A 243 -3.03 -12.31 -14.14
N PRO A 244 -1.95 -11.74 -14.68
CA PRO A 244 -1.01 -12.50 -15.48
C PRO A 244 -0.35 -13.60 -14.63
N GLN A 245 -0.21 -14.81 -15.19
CA GLN A 245 0.49 -15.91 -14.53
C GLN A 245 1.55 -16.44 -15.48
N LEU A 246 2.80 -16.50 -15.02
CA LEU A 246 3.92 -17.00 -15.82
C LEU A 246 4.07 -18.51 -15.67
N THR A 247 4.28 -19.20 -16.79
CA THR A 247 4.57 -20.65 -16.77
C THR A 247 5.92 -20.94 -16.10
N GLN A 248 6.90 -20.05 -16.27
CA GLN A 248 8.22 -20.13 -15.68
C GLN A 248 8.55 -18.84 -14.93
N VAL A 249 8.72 -18.93 -13.60
CA VAL A 249 9.02 -17.77 -12.73
C VAL A 249 10.52 -17.58 -12.52
N TYR A 250 11.31 -18.66 -12.57
CA TYR A 250 12.78 -18.60 -12.47
C TYR A 250 13.43 -19.69 -13.30
N GLN A 251 14.47 -19.37 -14.09
CA GLN A 251 15.24 -20.37 -14.82
C GLN A 251 16.73 -19.99 -14.88
N GLU A 252 17.62 -20.94 -14.60
CA GLU A 252 19.04 -20.81 -14.92
C GLU A 252 19.31 -21.38 -16.31
N VAL A 253 20.01 -20.62 -17.15
CA VAL A 253 20.30 -20.99 -18.54
C VAL A 253 21.80 -20.90 -18.75
N HIS A 254 22.37 -21.98 -19.30
CA HIS A 254 23.78 -22.05 -19.68
C HIS A 254 23.88 -22.11 -21.20
N THR A 255 24.69 -21.24 -21.79
CA THR A 255 24.95 -21.20 -23.24
C THR A 255 26.43 -20.95 -23.51
N LYS A 256 26.88 -21.21 -24.74
CA LYS A 256 28.25 -20.94 -25.18
C LYS A 256 28.33 -19.64 -25.96
N GLU A 257 29.50 -19.02 -25.96
CA GLU A 257 29.78 -17.86 -26.82
C GLU A 257 29.49 -18.16 -28.30
N HIS A 258 29.03 -17.16 -29.05
CA HIS A 258 28.65 -17.21 -30.46
C HIS A 258 27.45 -18.11 -30.83
N MET A 259 26.85 -18.81 -29.87
CA MET A 259 25.61 -19.56 -30.11
C MET A 259 24.38 -18.64 -30.03
N PRO A 260 23.33 -18.90 -30.81
CA PRO A 260 22.06 -18.18 -30.65
C PRO A 260 21.35 -18.61 -29.37
N LEU A 261 20.54 -17.72 -28.81
CA LEU A 261 19.74 -17.98 -27.62
C LEU A 261 18.31 -17.43 -27.78
N ALA A 262 17.34 -18.20 -27.30
CA ALA A 262 15.95 -17.80 -27.18
C ALA A 262 15.43 -18.10 -25.77
N LEU A 263 14.95 -17.07 -25.08
CA LEU A 263 14.35 -17.16 -23.75
C LEU A 263 12.84 -16.89 -23.87
N PRO A 264 12.00 -17.93 -23.83
CA PRO A 264 10.55 -17.75 -23.99
C PRO A 264 9.96 -17.12 -22.73
N CYS A 265 9.02 -16.19 -22.90
CA CYS A 265 8.19 -15.74 -21.80
C CYS A 265 6.72 -16.00 -22.14
N VAL A 266 6.17 -17.01 -21.48
CA VAL A 266 4.79 -17.45 -21.67
C VAL A 266 3.99 -17.07 -20.44
N ALA A 267 3.00 -16.22 -20.63
CA ALA A 267 2.07 -15.79 -19.60
C ALA A 267 0.63 -16.09 -20.02
N SER A 268 -0.17 -16.61 -19.09
CA SER A 268 -1.62 -16.61 -19.18
C SER A 268 -2.20 -15.39 -18.47
N GLY A 269 -3.51 -15.17 -18.60
CA GLY A 269 -4.23 -14.05 -18.00
C GLY A 269 -5.21 -13.42 -18.98
N PHE A 270 -6.21 -12.71 -18.47
CA PHE A 270 -7.20 -12.00 -19.27
C PHE A 270 -7.47 -10.60 -18.70
N PRO A 271 -7.40 -9.54 -19.50
CA PRO A 271 -7.05 -9.48 -20.92
C PRO A 271 -5.62 -10.03 -21.18
N PRO A 272 -5.32 -10.46 -22.43
CA PRO A 272 -4.02 -11.06 -22.74
C PRO A 272 -2.87 -10.13 -22.30
N PRO A 273 -1.89 -10.63 -21.52
CA PRO A 273 -0.86 -9.78 -20.94
C PRO A 273 0.13 -9.29 -21.99
N LYS A 274 0.50 -8.02 -21.88
CA LYS A 274 1.61 -7.43 -22.64
C LYS A 274 2.94 -7.85 -22.00
N ILE A 275 3.82 -8.45 -22.79
CA ILE A 275 5.15 -8.87 -22.37
C ILE A 275 6.16 -7.73 -22.56
N ARG A 276 7.04 -7.51 -21.57
CA ARG A 276 8.21 -6.62 -21.63
C ARG A 276 9.43 -7.36 -21.10
N TRP A 277 10.61 -7.09 -21.66
CA TRP A 277 11.87 -7.68 -21.23
C TRP A 277 12.81 -6.60 -20.73
N PHE A 278 13.46 -6.87 -19.61
CA PHE A 278 14.46 -6.01 -18.99
C PHE A 278 15.81 -6.72 -18.97
N LEU A 279 16.81 -6.02 -19.48
CA LEU A 279 18.21 -6.43 -19.42
C LEU A 279 18.75 -6.35 -17.98
N PRO A 280 19.92 -6.93 -17.68
CA PRO A 280 20.56 -6.79 -16.37
C PRO A 280 20.79 -5.33 -15.95
N SER A 281 20.87 -4.40 -16.92
CA SER A 281 20.96 -2.96 -16.69
C SER A 281 19.65 -2.30 -16.25
N GLY A 282 18.52 -3.00 -16.31
CA GLY A 282 17.18 -2.45 -16.08
C GLY A 282 16.55 -1.78 -17.32
N VAL A 283 17.24 -1.76 -18.46
CA VAL A 283 16.71 -1.19 -19.71
C VAL A 283 15.68 -2.12 -20.34
N ASN A 284 14.52 -1.56 -20.72
CA ASN A 284 13.50 -2.28 -21.48
C ASN A 284 13.91 -2.43 -22.95
N VAL A 285 13.88 -3.66 -23.46
CA VAL A 285 14.25 -4.00 -24.85
C VAL A 285 13.34 -3.35 -25.90
N PHE A 286 12.08 -3.00 -25.56
CA PHE A 286 11.15 -2.37 -26.50
C PHE A 286 11.36 -0.85 -26.69
N ASP A 287 11.69 -0.14 -25.61
CA ASP A 287 11.75 1.34 -25.62
C ASP A 287 13.08 1.83 -26.24
N SER A 288 14.07 0.95 -26.32
CA SER A 288 15.27 1.11 -27.14
C SER A 288 15.79 -0.30 -27.48
N PRO A 289 15.71 -0.77 -28.75
CA PRO A 289 16.27 -2.06 -29.11
C PRO A 289 17.78 -1.96 -28.96
N VAL A 290 18.31 -2.38 -27.80
CA VAL A 290 19.75 -2.50 -27.57
C VAL A 290 20.20 -3.68 -28.41
N PRO A 291 20.90 -3.48 -29.55
CA PRO A 291 21.45 -4.60 -30.28
C PRO A 291 22.40 -5.37 -29.35
N PRO A 292 22.41 -6.70 -29.36
CA PRO A 292 21.80 -7.61 -30.34
C PRO A 292 20.44 -8.23 -29.91
N PHE A 293 19.75 -7.68 -28.90
CA PHE A 293 18.54 -8.29 -28.36
C PHE A 293 17.28 -7.88 -29.13
N SER A 294 16.38 -8.84 -29.37
CA SER A 294 15.05 -8.56 -29.92
C SER A 294 13.96 -9.36 -29.20
N ASN A 295 12.76 -8.79 -29.08
CA ASN A 295 11.58 -9.50 -28.58
C ASN A 295 10.68 -9.90 -29.75
N ARG A 296 10.54 -11.22 -29.97
CA ARG A 296 9.63 -11.79 -30.96
C ARG A 296 8.53 -12.56 -30.25
N ASN A 297 7.31 -12.04 -30.26
CA ASN A 297 6.11 -12.66 -29.66
C ASN A 297 6.31 -13.08 -28.19
N GLY A 298 6.97 -12.25 -27.38
CA GLY A 298 7.24 -12.52 -25.96
C GLY A 298 8.53 -13.28 -25.70
N THR A 299 9.22 -13.78 -26.73
CA THR A 299 10.52 -14.47 -26.59
C THR A 299 11.67 -13.50 -26.79
N LEU A 300 12.57 -13.40 -25.82
CA LEU A 300 13.82 -12.66 -25.97
C LEU A 300 14.80 -13.48 -26.79
N THR A 301 15.35 -12.88 -27.84
CA THR A 301 16.25 -13.56 -28.79
C THR A 301 17.52 -12.75 -28.99
N VAL A 302 18.62 -13.47 -29.19
CA VAL A 302 19.93 -12.94 -29.55
C VAL A 302 20.63 -13.94 -30.47
N ASP A 303 21.18 -13.45 -31.58
CA ASP A 303 21.72 -14.29 -32.65
C ASP A 303 23.11 -14.84 -32.33
N SER A 304 23.92 -14.08 -31.59
CA SER A 304 25.29 -14.46 -31.19
C SER A 304 25.53 -14.02 -29.76
N MET A 305 25.69 -14.99 -28.86
CA MET A 305 25.98 -14.73 -27.45
C MET A 305 27.40 -14.21 -27.21
N GLU A 306 27.55 -13.30 -26.24
CA GLU A 306 28.83 -12.79 -25.73
C GLU A 306 28.92 -13.00 -24.21
N ILE A 307 30.14 -13.16 -23.68
CA ILE A 307 30.37 -13.31 -22.23
C ILE A 307 29.80 -12.13 -21.43
N THR A 308 29.81 -10.92 -22.01
CA THR A 308 29.28 -9.69 -21.43
C THR A 308 27.77 -9.73 -21.18
N PHE A 309 27.03 -10.62 -21.85
CA PHE A 309 25.59 -10.77 -21.69
C PHE A 309 25.21 -11.63 -20.47
N LYS A 310 26.18 -12.17 -19.74
CA LYS A 310 25.93 -12.85 -18.47
C LYS A 310 25.21 -11.92 -17.50
N GLY A 311 24.13 -12.39 -16.89
CA GLY A 311 23.38 -11.59 -15.93
C GLY A 311 21.98 -12.11 -15.64
N LEU A 312 21.22 -11.31 -14.90
CA LEU A 312 19.83 -11.58 -14.55
C LEU A 312 18.90 -10.76 -15.45
N TYR A 313 18.08 -11.44 -16.23
CA TYR A 313 17.10 -10.85 -17.12
C TYR A 313 15.71 -11.03 -16.51
N ALA A 314 14.84 -10.06 -16.70
CA ALA A 314 13.46 -10.13 -16.24
C ALA A 314 12.49 -10.06 -17.41
N CYS A 315 11.56 -11.01 -17.47
CA CYS A 315 10.34 -10.86 -18.25
C CYS A 315 9.22 -10.37 -17.35
N MET A 316 8.50 -9.34 -17.77
CA MET A 316 7.32 -8.83 -17.08
C MET A 316 6.10 -8.97 -17.99
N ALA A 317 5.08 -9.65 -17.49
CA ALA A 317 3.78 -9.78 -18.13
C ALA A 317 2.76 -8.89 -17.40
N THR A 318 2.10 -7.99 -18.12
CA THR A 318 1.19 -6.99 -17.52
C THR A 318 -0.17 -6.94 -18.19
N ASN A 319 -1.25 -6.92 -17.43
CA ASN A 319 -2.60 -6.56 -17.88
C ASN A 319 -3.27 -5.63 -16.86
N ILE A 320 -4.57 -5.35 -17.03
CA ILE A 320 -5.31 -4.44 -16.13
C ILE A 320 -5.55 -5.00 -14.73
N GLU A 321 -5.41 -6.31 -14.51
CA GLU A 321 -5.54 -6.95 -13.19
C GLU A 321 -4.20 -6.98 -12.43
N GLY A 322 -3.07 -6.71 -13.08
CA GLY A 322 -1.78 -6.68 -12.41
C GLY A 322 -0.61 -7.10 -13.29
N SER A 323 0.46 -7.55 -12.65
CA SER A 323 1.72 -7.90 -13.30
C SER A 323 2.34 -9.14 -12.69
N ALA A 324 3.00 -9.96 -13.51
CA ALA A 324 3.84 -11.07 -13.08
C ALA A 324 5.25 -10.93 -13.64
N ILE A 325 6.26 -11.31 -12.86
CA ILE A 325 7.68 -11.19 -13.23
C ILE A 325 8.31 -12.58 -13.19
N GLY A 326 9.04 -12.91 -14.24
CA GLY A 326 9.85 -14.12 -14.36
C GLY A 326 11.31 -13.76 -14.57
N LEU A 327 12.21 -14.53 -13.97
CA LEU A 327 13.64 -14.23 -13.94
C LEU A 327 14.44 -15.31 -14.66
N TYR A 328 15.41 -14.87 -15.46
CA TYR A 328 16.34 -15.73 -16.18
C TYR A 328 17.76 -15.38 -15.76
N LYS A 329 18.46 -16.32 -15.12
CA LYS A 329 19.88 -16.18 -14.81
C LYS A 329 20.69 -16.82 -15.92
N LEU A 330 21.28 -15.97 -16.75
CA LEU A 330 22.03 -16.38 -17.92
C LEU A 330 23.53 -16.51 -17.60
N ASN A 331 24.07 -17.69 -17.84
CA ASN A 331 25.50 -17.99 -17.78
C ASN A 331 26.03 -18.27 -19.18
N VAL A 332 27.08 -17.57 -19.57
CA VAL A 332 27.80 -17.79 -20.84
C VAL A 332 29.14 -18.42 -20.51
N ILE A 333 29.44 -19.56 -21.12
CA ILE A 333 30.64 -20.38 -20.87
C ILE A 333 31.50 -20.58 -22.11
#